data_AF-A0A0G2GTX5-F1
#
_entry.id   AF-A0A0G2GTX5-F1
#
_cell.length_a   1.000
_cell.length_b   1.000
_cell.length_c   1.000
_cell.angle_alpha   90.00
_cell.angle_beta   90.00
_cell.angle_gamma   90.00
#
_symmetry.space_group_name_H-M   'P 1'
#
loop_
_entity.id
_entity.type
_entity.pdbx_description
1 polymer ?
#
loop_
_entity_poly.entity_id
_entity_poly.type
_entity_poly.pdbx_seq_one_letter_code
_entity_poly.pdbx_strand_id
1 'polypeptide(L)'
;MPSSRSNKASPRQPPSLDAERARVKKLASYFGSLGIVPEDSSATPACDPVSSSPAVARDATLTALAQLGPLRLQCDRAFVSLTDRSHQYIIAEATRSLSYFDLARHSNDPLYLGVAALDAAWSPDTIHVFTDPAGRSDICTPNVQADRSRYRMCDFRADPHYASRSYVAAWPYARAYLEVPLRTSTGEVIGSYCVVDNRIRDDWADDFAVHILAEIAQTIMDHIELVKMQEQHHRLERLLNKLCVFRAREANPHVEPEFFFIV
;
A
#
# COMPACT_ATOMS: atom_id res chain seq x y z
N MET A 1 31.42 -29.39 25.95
CA MET A 1 30.06 -29.79 25.53
C MET A 1 29.05 -28.99 26.35
N PRO A 2 28.52 -27.84 25.89
CA PRO A 2 27.39 -27.20 26.56
C PRO A 2 26.07 -27.66 25.93
N SER A 3 25.18 -28.07 26.82
CA SER A 3 23.81 -28.52 26.59
C SER A 3 22.95 -27.42 25.94
N SER A 4 22.34 -27.75 24.81
CA SER A 4 21.37 -26.93 24.09
C SER A 4 20.04 -26.88 24.86
N ARG A 5 19.72 -25.75 25.49
CA ARG A 5 18.35 -25.46 25.95
C ARG A 5 17.48 -25.11 24.75
N SER A 6 16.62 -26.04 24.37
CA SER A 6 15.49 -25.81 23.48
C SER A 6 14.57 -24.75 24.10
N ASN A 7 14.61 -23.52 23.56
CA ASN A 7 13.71 -22.46 23.96
C ASN A 7 12.39 -22.67 23.20
N LYS A 8 11.43 -23.35 23.84
CA LYS A 8 10.07 -23.49 23.31
C LYS A 8 9.42 -22.10 23.28
N ALA A 9 9.19 -21.59 22.08
CA ALA A 9 8.46 -20.34 21.86
C ALA A 9 7.08 -20.41 22.53
N SER A 10 6.80 -19.46 23.41
CA SER A 10 5.47 -19.29 24.01
C SER A 10 4.44 -18.87 22.95
N PRO A 11 3.14 -19.18 23.14
CA PRO A 11 2.12 -18.90 22.14
C PRO A 11 1.98 -17.39 21.90
N ARG A 12 1.98 -17.06 20.61
CA ARG A 12 1.79 -15.75 19.99
C ARG A 12 0.57 -15.04 20.59
N GLN A 13 0.73 -13.83 21.09
CA GLN A 13 -0.40 -13.01 21.55
C GLN A 13 -0.77 -12.05 20.42
N PRO A 14 -1.92 -12.24 19.75
CA PRO A 14 -2.34 -11.35 18.66
C PRO A 14 -2.62 -9.94 19.19
N PRO A 15 -2.54 -8.91 18.33
CA PRO A 15 -3.00 -7.57 18.69
C PRO A 15 -4.43 -7.62 19.22
N SER A 16 -4.76 -6.74 20.17
CA SER A 16 -6.09 -6.71 20.76
C SER A 16 -7.16 -6.57 19.67
N LEU A 17 -8.23 -7.35 19.77
CA LEU A 17 -9.31 -7.34 18.77
C LEU A 17 -9.89 -5.94 18.54
N ASP A 18 -9.87 -5.09 19.57
CA ASP A 18 -10.40 -3.73 19.52
C ASP A 18 -9.47 -2.76 18.76
N ALA A 19 -8.15 -2.82 19.00
CA ALA A 19 -7.19 -2.03 18.22
C ALA A 19 -7.26 -2.38 16.73
N GLU A 20 -7.40 -3.67 16.44
CA GLU A 20 -7.53 -4.14 15.06
C GLU A 20 -8.87 -3.74 14.43
N ARG A 21 -9.99 -3.80 15.19
CA ARG A 21 -11.29 -3.28 14.71
C ARG A 21 -11.23 -1.78 14.41
N ALA A 22 -10.56 -1.00 15.26
CA ALA A 22 -10.37 0.44 15.05
C ALA A 22 -9.57 0.71 13.76
N ARG A 23 -8.49 -0.04 13.53
CA ARG A 23 -7.67 0.04 12.33
C ARG A 23 -8.48 -0.26 11.06
N VAL A 24 -9.24 -1.37 11.06
CA VAL A 24 -10.11 -1.76 9.93
C VAL A 24 -11.17 -0.69 9.64
N LYS A 25 -11.83 -0.15 10.68
CA LYS A 25 -12.80 0.94 10.51
C LYS A 25 -12.15 2.18 9.89
N LYS A 26 -10.92 2.51 10.29
CA LYS A 26 -10.17 3.65 9.76
C LYS A 26 -9.80 3.42 8.29
N LEU A 27 -9.30 2.23 7.96
CA LEU A 27 -8.95 1.81 6.60
C LEU A 27 -10.14 1.91 5.63
N ALA A 28 -11.34 1.50 6.05
CA ALA A 28 -12.56 1.65 5.24
C ALA A 28 -12.84 3.11 4.83
N SER A 29 -12.48 4.08 5.69
CA SER A 29 -12.63 5.50 5.35
C SER A 29 -11.62 5.97 4.29
N TYR A 30 -10.45 5.34 4.18
CA TYR A 30 -9.47 5.61 3.12
C TYR A 30 -9.91 4.98 1.80
N PHE A 31 -10.43 3.75 1.83
CA PHE A 31 -10.94 3.09 0.61
C PHE A 31 -12.05 3.89 -0.06
N GLY A 32 -13.04 4.35 0.71
CA GLY A 32 -14.12 5.17 0.17
C GLY A 32 -13.62 6.47 -0.48
N SER A 33 -12.58 7.10 0.09
CA SER A 33 -12.01 8.33 -0.44
C SER A 33 -11.08 8.14 -1.64
N LEU A 34 -10.37 7.01 -1.71
CA LEU A 34 -9.47 6.68 -2.83
C LEU A 34 -10.22 6.00 -4.00
N GLY A 35 -11.53 5.77 -3.85
CA GLY A 35 -12.33 5.04 -4.84
C GLY A 35 -11.93 3.57 -4.98
N ILE A 36 -11.30 3.01 -3.94
CA ILE A 36 -10.96 1.59 -3.89
C ILE A 36 -12.24 0.86 -3.50
N VAL A 37 -12.72 0.00 -4.40
CA VAL A 37 -13.82 -0.92 -4.10
C VAL A 37 -13.16 -2.24 -3.71
N PRO A 38 -13.21 -2.66 -2.44
CA PRO A 38 -12.83 -4.02 -2.08
C PRO A 38 -13.71 -4.97 -2.90
N GLU A 39 -13.12 -5.83 -3.74
CA GLU A 39 -13.90 -6.88 -4.40
C GLU A 39 -14.57 -7.73 -3.31
N ASP A 40 -15.87 -7.99 -3.47
CA ASP A 40 -16.61 -8.87 -2.56
C ASP A 40 -15.87 -10.20 -2.45
N SER A 41 -15.68 -10.67 -1.22
CA SER A 41 -14.88 -11.84 -0.82
C SER A 41 -15.37 -13.20 -1.38
N SER A 42 -16.16 -13.20 -2.46
CA SER A 42 -16.63 -14.38 -3.20
C SER A 42 -15.76 -14.74 -4.41
N ALA A 43 -14.90 -13.84 -4.89
CA ALA A 43 -13.87 -14.21 -5.85
C ALA A 43 -12.64 -14.69 -5.07
N THR A 44 -12.32 -15.99 -5.13
CA THR A 44 -11.01 -16.48 -4.70
C THR A 44 -9.95 -15.63 -5.41
N PRO A 45 -9.11 -14.85 -4.69
CA PRO A 45 -8.01 -14.15 -5.34
C PRO A 45 -7.17 -15.23 -6.03
N ALA A 46 -6.95 -15.06 -7.34
CA ALA A 46 -6.14 -15.98 -8.10
C ALA A 46 -4.77 -16.10 -7.40
N CYS A 47 -4.21 -17.33 -7.31
CA CYS A 47 -2.87 -17.56 -6.75
C CYS A 47 -1.80 -16.67 -7.40
N ASP A 48 -2.05 -16.19 -8.62
CA ASP A 48 -1.28 -15.14 -9.26
C ASP A 48 -2.21 -13.97 -9.67
N PRO A 49 -2.04 -12.78 -9.09
CA PRO A 49 -2.86 -11.59 -9.32
C PRO A 49 -2.54 -10.89 -10.65
N VAL A 50 -1.78 -11.55 -11.55
CA VAL A 50 -1.39 -10.99 -12.84
C VAL A 50 -2.62 -10.98 -13.75
N SER A 51 -3.48 -9.98 -13.52
CA SER A 51 -4.61 -9.63 -14.38
C SER A 51 -4.12 -9.41 -15.81
N SER A 52 -4.93 -9.76 -16.80
CA SER A 52 -4.69 -9.33 -18.17
C SER A 52 -4.84 -7.80 -18.25
N SER A 53 -3.69 -7.13 -18.35
CA SER A 53 -3.45 -5.66 -18.36
C SER A 53 -3.46 -4.97 -16.98
N PRO A 54 -2.28 -4.81 -16.35
CA PRO A 54 -2.10 -3.95 -15.18
C PRO A 54 -2.56 -2.49 -15.43
N ALA A 55 -3.33 -1.94 -14.50
CA ALA A 55 -3.85 -0.57 -14.59
C ALA A 55 -3.00 0.42 -13.77
N VAL A 56 -2.67 1.58 -14.34
CA VAL A 56 -2.04 2.67 -13.60
C VAL A 56 -3.02 3.28 -12.60
N ALA A 57 -2.52 3.78 -11.46
CA ALA A 57 -3.35 4.50 -10.50
C ALA A 57 -3.99 5.74 -11.14
N ARG A 58 -5.20 6.10 -10.72
CA ARG A 58 -5.87 7.32 -11.21
C ARG A 58 -5.23 8.61 -10.72
N ASP A 59 -4.49 8.51 -9.62
CA ASP A 59 -3.81 9.61 -8.98
C ASP A 59 -2.37 9.71 -9.48
N ALA A 60 -2.14 10.66 -10.38
CA ALA A 60 -0.82 10.94 -10.96
C ALA A 60 0.19 11.37 -9.89
N THR A 61 -0.26 12.14 -8.90
CA THR A 61 0.59 12.63 -7.80
C THR A 61 1.04 11.47 -6.94
N LEU A 62 0.12 10.58 -6.55
CA LEU A 62 0.46 9.37 -5.79
C LEU A 62 1.46 8.49 -6.56
N THR A 63 1.26 8.32 -7.87
CA THR A 63 2.18 7.55 -8.72
C THR A 63 3.57 8.20 -8.79
N ALA A 64 3.63 9.53 -8.93
CA ALA A 64 4.90 10.27 -8.94
C ALA A 64 5.63 10.19 -7.59
N LEU A 65 4.91 10.28 -6.47
CA LEU A 65 5.47 10.08 -5.13
C LEU A 65 6.00 8.66 -4.97
N ALA A 66 5.27 7.64 -5.43
CA ALA A 66 5.72 6.26 -5.43
C ALA A 66 7.00 6.06 -6.28
N GLN A 67 7.15 6.82 -7.37
CA GLN A 67 8.33 6.77 -8.25
C GLN A 67 9.60 7.35 -7.60
N LEU A 68 9.49 8.15 -6.55
CA LEU A 68 10.66 8.73 -5.88
C LEU A 68 11.60 7.67 -5.31
N GLY A 69 11.10 6.55 -4.79
CA GLY A 69 11.94 5.45 -4.29
C GLY A 69 12.81 4.83 -5.38
N PRO A 70 12.24 4.34 -6.50
CA PRO A 70 12.99 3.81 -7.63
C PRO A 70 14.00 4.80 -8.21
N LEU A 71 13.67 6.09 -8.24
CA LEU A 71 14.59 7.13 -8.70
C LEU A 71 15.75 7.39 -7.71
N ARG A 72 15.43 7.55 -6.43
CA ARG A 72 16.41 7.91 -5.38
C ARG A 72 17.33 6.75 -5.01
N LEU A 73 16.80 5.53 -5.01
CA LEU A 73 17.53 4.31 -4.69
C LEU A 73 18.00 3.55 -5.93
N GLN A 74 17.71 4.05 -7.14
CA GLN A 74 18.11 3.40 -8.40
C GLN A 74 17.71 1.91 -8.48
N CYS A 75 16.52 1.58 -7.99
CA CYS A 75 15.97 0.22 -8.05
C CYS A 75 14.90 0.08 -9.12
N ASP A 76 14.35 -1.13 -9.27
CA ASP A 76 13.44 -1.49 -10.36
C ASP A 76 12.08 -0.79 -10.24
N ARG A 77 11.38 -1.03 -9.12
CA ARG A 77 10.00 -0.54 -8.92
C ARG A 77 9.63 -0.37 -7.46
N ALA A 78 8.49 0.26 -7.24
CA ALA A 78 7.91 0.51 -5.93
C ALA A 78 6.40 0.33 -5.94
N PHE A 79 5.88 0.01 -4.75
CA PHE A 79 4.45 -0.16 -4.52
C PHE A 79 4.03 0.62 -3.28
N VAL A 80 2.88 1.29 -3.40
CA VAL A 80 2.15 1.85 -2.27
C VAL A 80 0.98 0.92 -2.01
N SER A 81 0.84 0.45 -0.77
CA SER A 81 -0.23 -0.47 -0.42
C SER A 81 -0.93 -0.10 0.86
N LEU A 82 -2.23 -0.40 0.93
CA LEU A 82 -3.03 -0.37 2.14
C LEU A 82 -3.41 -1.81 2.48
N THR A 83 -3.36 -2.19 3.75
CA THR A 83 -3.50 -3.61 4.13
C THR A 83 -4.61 -3.76 5.15
N ASP A 84 -5.55 -4.68 4.94
CA ASP A 84 -6.54 -5.06 5.95
C ASP A 84 -6.10 -6.32 6.73
N ARG A 85 -7.00 -7.24 7.08
CA ARG A 85 -6.65 -8.50 7.76
C ARG A 85 -6.28 -9.63 6.79
N SER A 86 -6.83 -9.59 5.59
CA SER A 86 -6.80 -10.69 4.61
C SER A 86 -6.26 -10.24 3.26
N HIS A 87 -6.24 -8.94 2.99
CA HIS A 87 -5.89 -8.38 1.70
C HIS A 87 -4.88 -7.24 1.82
N GLN A 88 -4.01 -7.18 0.82
CA GLN A 88 -3.16 -6.03 0.53
C GLN A 88 -3.67 -5.38 -0.75
N TYR A 89 -4.00 -4.10 -0.68
CA TYR A 89 -4.48 -3.31 -1.81
C TYR A 89 -3.34 -2.46 -2.33
N ILE A 90 -2.81 -2.80 -3.51
CA ILE A 90 -1.86 -1.97 -4.22
C ILE A 90 -2.61 -0.78 -4.80
N ILE A 91 -2.29 0.43 -4.33
CA ILE A 91 -2.97 1.66 -4.73
C ILE A 91 -2.13 2.50 -5.70
N ALA A 92 -0.83 2.20 -5.80
CA ALA A 92 0.05 2.70 -6.85
C ALA A 92 1.22 1.74 -7.04
N GLU A 93 1.60 1.53 -8.30
CA GLU A 93 2.89 0.97 -8.71
C GLU A 93 3.62 2.02 -9.53
N ALA A 94 4.92 2.17 -9.30
CA ALA A 94 5.78 2.99 -10.13
C ALA A 94 7.11 2.30 -10.40
N THR A 95 7.54 2.32 -11.67
CA THR A 95 8.88 1.88 -12.06
C THR A 95 9.79 3.09 -12.23
N ARG A 96 11.11 2.87 -12.24
CA ARG A 96 12.08 3.95 -12.43
C ARG A 96 11.88 4.73 -13.73
N SER A 97 11.35 4.10 -14.78
CA SER A 97 11.14 4.74 -16.08
C SER A 97 9.68 5.04 -16.42
N LEU A 98 8.74 4.76 -15.51
CA LEU A 98 7.31 4.99 -15.73
C LEU A 98 7.04 6.45 -16.16
N SER A 99 6.31 6.60 -17.27
CA SER A 99 5.75 7.88 -17.70
C SER A 99 4.23 7.82 -17.56
N TYR A 100 3.68 8.54 -16.58
CA TYR A 100 2.25 8.49 -16.26
C TYR A 100 1.34 8.83 -17.45
N PHE A 101 1.72 9.83 -18.24
CA PHE A 101 0.93 10.30 -19.39
C PHE A 101 1.29 9.62 -20.72
N ASP A 102 2.31 8.76 -20.72
CA ASP A 102 2.80 8.09 -21.92
C ASP A 102 3.30 6.67 -21.57
N LEU A 103 2.35 5.82 -21.16
CA LEU A 103 2.63 4.44 -20.72
C LEU A 103 3.26 3.59 -21.83
N ALA A 104 3.02 3.92 -23.10
CA ALA A 104 3.58 3.20 -24.23
C ALA A 104 5.09 3.48 -24.45
N ARG A 105 5.58 4.65 -23.99
CA ARG A 105 6.97 5.10 -24.18
C ARG A 105 8.01 4.15 -23.59
N HIS A 106 7.64 3.42 -22.53
CA HIS A 106 8.52 2.52 -21.80
C HIS A 106 7.96 1.09 -21.80
N SER A 107 7.58 0.57 -22.96
CA SER A 107 7.03 -0.80 -23.12
C SER A 107 7.92 -1.92 -22.58
N ASN A 108 9.22 -1.66 -22.40
CA ASN A 108 10.19 -2.62 -21.87
C ASN A 108 10.25 -2.63 -20.33
N ASP A 109 9.56 -1.69 -19.68
CA ASP A 109 9.43 -1.58 -18.22
C ASP A 109 7.95 -1.35 -17.85
N PRO A 110 7.06 -2.31 -18.17
CA PRO A 110 5.64 -2.18 -17.88
C PRO A 110 5.37 -2.29 -16.38
N LEU A 111 4.16 -1.91 -16.00
CA LEU A 111 3.60 -2.25 -14.68
C LEU A 111 3.49 -3.77 -14.55
N TYR A 112 3.80 -4.30 -13.37
CA TYR A 112 3.67 -5.71 -13.05
C TYR A 112 2.30 -6.06 -12.48
N LEU A 113 1.86 -5.31 -11.46
CA LEU A 113 0.56 -5.48 -10.80
C LEU A 113 -0.41 -4.37 -11.20
N GLY A 114 0.08 -3.13 -11.26
CA GLY A 114 -0.76 -1.94 -11.27
C GLY A 114 -1.56 -1.80 -9.98
N VAL A 115 -2.73 -1.18 -10.06
CA VAL A 115 -3.71 -1.17 -8.97
C VAL A 115 -4.37 -2.55 -8.87
N ALA A 116 -4.25 -3.20 -7.73
CA ALA A 116 -4.72 -4.57 -7.53
C ALA A 116 -5.05 -4.87 -6.06
N ALA A 117 -5.92 -5.85 -5.82
CA ALA A 117 -6.14 -6.45 -4.51
C ALA A 117 -5.46 -7.83 -4.47
N LEU A 118 -4.64 -8.05 -3.46
CA LEU A 118 -3.83 -9.25 -3.27
C LEU A 118 -4.24 -9.95 -1.99
N ASP A 119 -4.09 -11.27 -1.93
CA ASP A 119 -4.11 -11.99 -0.66
C ASP A 119 -2.91 -11.55 0.20
N ALA A 120 -3.12 -11.35 1.51
CA ALA A 120 -2.09 -10.87 2.42
C ALA A 120 -0.86 -11.81 2.49
N ALA A 121 -1.00 -13.10 2.16
CA ALA A 121 0.11 -14.04 2.09
C ALA A 121 0.92 -13.94 0.79
N TRP A 122 0.56 -13.06 -0.15
CA TRP A 122 1.28 -12.92 -1.42
C TRP A 122 2.63 -12.21 -1.27
N SER A 123 2.71 -11.25 -0.35
CA SER A 123 3.92 -10.49 0.02
C SER A 123 4.43 -10.87 1.42
N PRO A 124 5.59 -10.37 1.85
CA PRO A 124 5.99 -10.44 3.25
C PRO A 124 4.91 -9.87 4.19
N ASP A 125 4.51 -10.64 5.20
CA ASP A 125 3.63 -10.15 6.25
C ASP A 125 4.43 -9.19 7.15
N THR A 126 4.32 -7.89 6.91
CA THR A 126 5.13 -6.87 7.59
C THR A 126 4.34 -6.03 8.59
N ILE A 127 3.02 -6.00 8.48
CA ILE A 127 2.13 -5.21 9.34
C ILE A 127 2.28 -5.61 10.81
N HIS A 128 2.44 -6.91 11.10
CA HIS A 128 2.60 -7.36 12.49
C HIS A 128 3.93 -6.88 13.11
N VAL A 129 5.01 -6.80 12.33
CA VAL A 129 6.28 -6.24 12.78
C VAL A 129 6.15 -4.74 13.03
N PHE A 130 5.54 -4.00 12.10
CA PHE A 130 5.39 -2.53 12.20
C PHE A 130 4.52 -2.07 13.37
N THR A 131 3.64 -2.95 13.84
CA THR A 131 2.64 -2.66 14.88
C THR A 131 2.98 -3.26 16.24
N ASP A 132 3.96 -4.15 16.38
CA ASP A 132 4.32 -4.73 17.67
C ASP A 132 5.09 -3.72 18.55
N PRO A 133 4.49 -3.18 19.62
CA PRO A 133 5.14 -2.15 20.40
C PRO A 133 6.33 -2.65 21.22
N ALA A 134 6.41 -3.96 21.46
CA ALA A 134 7.42 -4.57 22.30
C ALA A 134 8.63 -5.11 21.53
N GLY A 135 8.63 -5.03 20.20
CA GLY A 135 9.71 -5.56 19.35
C GLY A 135 9.92 -7.08 19.44
N ARG A 136 8.89 -7.84 19.85
CA ARG A 136 8.96 -9.31 19.88
C ARG A 136 8.90 -9.91 18.48
N SER A 137 8.33 -9.16 17.54
CA SER A 137 8.27 -9.49 16.12
C SER A 137 9.50 -9.02 15.33
N ASP A 138 10.51 -8.43 15.98
CA ASP A 138 11.73 -8.01 15.31
C ASP A 138 12.52 -9.22 14.78
N ILE A 139 13.04 -9.11 13.57
CA ILE A 139 13.78 -10.17 12.88
C ILE A 139 15.19 -9.67 12.59
N CYS A 140 16.19 -10.44 13.01
CA CYS A 140 17.59 -10.15 12.70
C CYS A 140 18.28 -11.44 12.23
N THR A 141 18.23 -11.67 10.92
CA THR A 141 18.87 -12.80 10.24
C THR A 141 19.75 -12.27 9.09
N PRO A 142 20.64 -13.10 8.52
CA PRO A 142 21.43 -12.68 7.37
C PRO A 142 20.60 -12.25 6.15
N ASN A 143 19.43 -12.85 5.94
CA ASN A 143 18.57 -12.52 4.80
C ASN A 143 17.52 -11.45 5.12
N VAL A 144 16.99 -11.43 6.35
CA VAL A 144 15.89 -10.55 6.74
C VAL A 144 16.25 -9.73 7.97
N GLN A 145 16.06 -8.41 7.86
CA GLN A 145 16.16 -7.44 8.95
C GLN A 145 14.83 -6.69 9.04
N ALA A 146 14.10 -6.86 10.13
CA ALA A 146 12.79 -6.24 10.30
C ALA A 146 12.62 -5.73 11.73
N ASP A 147 12.07 -4.53 11.83
CA ASP A 147 11.70 -3.86 13.06
C ASP A 147 10.51 -2.94 12.79
N ARG A 148 10.13 -2.10 13.76
CA ARG A 148 8.99 -1.20 13.60
C ARG A 148 9.17 -0.12 12.52
N SER A 149 10.40 0.14 12.07
CA SER A 149 10.74 1.16 11.08
C SER A 149 10.86 0.60 9.66
N ARG A 150 11.24 -0.68 9.52
CA ARG A 150 11.54 -1.29 8.22
C ARG A 150 11.33 -2.79 8.18
N TYR A 151 11.14 -3.31 6.97
CA TYR A 151 11.31 -4.72 6.66
C TYR A 151 12.20 -4.83 5.43
N ARG A 152 13.40 -5.37 5.60
CA ARG A 152 14.38 -5.60 4.55
C ARG A 152 14.56 -7.09 4.32
N MET A 153 14.42 -7.52 3.07
CA MET A 153 14.82 -8.85 2.61
C MET A 153 15.91 -8.70 1.54
N CYS A 154 17.06 -9.31 1.80
CA CYS A 154 18.24 -9.22 0.95
C CYS A 154 18.05 -9.99 -0.37
N ASP A 155 17.54 -11.23 -0.27
CA ASP A 155 17.25 -12.08 -1.42
C ASP A 155 15.99 -12.94 -1.19
N PHE A 156 14.94 -12.70 -1.99
CA PHE A 156 13.74 -13.51 -2.04
C PHE A 156 14.02 -14.99 -2.37
N ARG A 157 15.08 -15.28 -3.14
CA ARG A 157 15.44 -16.66 -3.50
C ARG A 157 16.02 -17.45 -2.33
N ALA A 158 16.54 -16.77 -1.32
CA ALA A 158 17.06 -17.42 -0.12
C ALA A 158 15.95 -17.90 0.82
N ASP A 159 14.71 -17.44 0.63
CA ASP A 159 13.55 -17.87 1.39
C ASP A 159 12.69 -18.87 0.57
N PRO A 160 12.57 -20.13 1.00
CA PRO A 160 11.77 -21.13 0.30
C PRO A 160 10.29 -20.77 0.12
N HIS A 161 9.74 -19.88 0.96
CA HIS A 161 8.35 -19.43 0.86
C HIS A 161 8.11 -18.51 -0.35
N TYR A 162 9.16 -17.79 -0.77
CA TYR A 162 9.09 -16.80 -1.87
C TYR A 162 9.80 -17.26 -3.13
N ALA A 163 10.79 -18.16 -3.05
CA ALA A 163 11.61 -18.58 -4.18
C ALA A 163 10.83 -19.10 -5.40
N SER A 164 9.68 -19.74 -5.19
CA SER A 164 8.80 -20.26 -6.25
C SER A 164 7.71 -19.29 -6.71
N ARG A 165 7.58 -18.11 -6.09
CA ARG A 165 6.58 -17.11 -6.47
C ARG A 165 6.86 -16.58 -7.87
N SER A 166 5.80 -16.29 -8.63
CA SER A 166 5.88 -15.83 -10.01
C SER A 166 6.77 -14.59 -10.16
N TYR A 167 6.68 -13.63 -9.24
CA TYR A 167 7.51 -12.41 -9.26
C TYR A 167 9.00 -12.62 -8.97
N VAL A 168 9.40 -13.80 -8.46
CA VAL A 168 10.80 -14.16 -8.14
C VAL A 168 11.39 -15.08 -9.21
N ALA A 169 10.62 -16.10 -9.60
CA ALA A 169 11.01 -17.11 -10.58
C ALA A 169 10.87 -16.62 -12.03
N ALA A 170 9.93 -15.71 -12.29
CA ALA A 170 9.71 -15.04 -13.57
C ALA A 170 9.80 -13.53 -13.41
N TRP A 171 9.56 -12.79 -14.50
CA TRP A 171 9.55 -11.33 -14.49
C TRP A 171 8.58 -10.80 -13.40
N PRO A 172 8.99 -9.83 -12.56
CA PRO A 172 10.17 -8.95 -12.69
C PRO A 172 11.49 -9.48 -12.11
N TYR A 173 11.57 -10.75 -11.71
CA TYR A 173 12.74 -11.39 -11.12
C TYR A 173 13.19 -10.73 -9.81
N ALA A 174 12.24 -10.40 -8.94
CA ALA A 174 12.48 -9.77 -7.65
C ALA A 174 13.54 -10.54 -6.84
N ARG A 175 14.51 -9.81 -6.31
CA ARG A 175 15.58 -10.30 -5.44
C ARG A 175 15.57 -9.56 -4.12
N ALA A 176 15.79 -8.24 -4.14
CA ALA A 176 15.79 -7.44 -2.93
C ALA A 176 14.43 -6.78 -2.69
N TYR A 177 14.08 -6.63 -1.41
CA TYR A 177 12.87 -5.97 -0.94
C TYR A 177 13.19 -5.07 0.24
N LEU A 178 12.67 -3.84 0.22
CA LEU A 178 12.73 -2.94 1.35
C LEU A 178 11.40 -2.23 1.50
N GLU A 179 10.84 -2.25 2.70
CA GLU A 179 9.52 -1.71 3.00
C GLU A 179 9.53 -0.91 4.29
N VAL A 180 8.75 0.17 4.30
CA VAL A 180 8.52 1.02 5.46
C VAL A 180 7.01 1.21 5.69
N PRO A 181 6.56 1.40 6.94
CA PRO A 181 5.15 1.55 7.24
C PRO A 181 4.59 2.91 6.80
N LEU A 182 3.36 2.90 6.30
CA LEU A 182 2.54 4.11 6.13
C LEU A 182 1.78 4.39 7.43
N ARG A 183 2.23 5.41 8.15
CA ARG A 183 1.69 5.81 9.46
C ARG A 183 0.80 7.03 9.30
N THR A 184 -0.42 6.94 9.82
CA THR A 184 -1.31 8.11 9.93
C THR A 184 -0.77 9.11 10.94
N SER A 185 -1.26 10.35 10.90
CA SER A 185 -0.91 11.41 11.86
C SER A 185 -1.12 11.03 13.34
N THR A 186 -2.00 10.05 13.63
CA THR A 186 -2.24 9.52 14.97
C THR A 186 -1.43 8.25 15.31
N GLY A 187 -0.54 7.81 14.41
CA GLY A 187 0.46 6.76 14.65
C GLY A 187 0.06 5.35 14.21
N GLU A 188 -1.18 5.12 13.78
CA GLU A 188 -1.60 3.80 13.27
C GLU A 188 -0.97 3.50 11.91
N VAL A 189 -0.55 2.24 11.72
CA VAL A 189 -0.10 1.71 10.44
C VAL A 189 -1.33 1.28 9.64
N ILE A 190 -1.55 1.89 8.48
CA ILE A 190 -2.67 1.55 7.58
C ILE A 190 -2.21 0.80 6.32
N GLY A 191 -0.91 0.68 6.13
CA GLY A 191 -0.31 0.12 4.93
C GLY A 191 1.20 0.31 4.94
N SER A 192 1.78 0.33 3.76
CA SER A 192 3.22 0.39 3.58
C SER A 192 3.64 0.93 2.21
N TYR A 193 4.88 1.39 2.15
CA TYR A 193 5.57 1.75 0.94
C TYR A 193 6.79 0.85 0.79
N CYS A 194 6.89 0.13 -0.32
CA CYS A 194 8.01 -0.77 -0.58
C CYS A 194 8.66 -0.51 -1.93
N VAL A 195 9.94 -0.86 -1.98
CA VAL A 195 10.75 -0.91 -3.20
C VAL A 195 11.25 -2.33 -3.43
N VAL A 196 11.37 -2.69 -4.70
CA VAL A 196 11.82 -4.00 -5.16
C VAL A 196 12.92 -3.80 -6.20
N ASP A 197 13.91 -4.69 -6.18
CA ASP A 197 14.93 -4.73 -7.21
C ASP A 197 15.17 -6.18 -7.69
N ASN A 198 15.59 -6.32 -8.94
CA ASN A 198 15.96 -7.62 -9.53
C ASN A 198 17.43 -8.01 -9.25
N ARG A 199 18.11 -7.22 -8.40
CA ARG A 199 19.46 -7.44 -7.91
C ARG A 199 19.46 -7.52 -6.39
N ILE A 200 20.48 -8.18 -5.84
CA ILE A 200 20.76 -8.10 -4.40
C ILE A 200 21.21 -6.68 -4.06
N ARG A 201 20.72 -6.14 -2.93
CA ARG A 201 20.97 -4.77 -2.47
C ARG A 201 21.55 -4.76 -1.07
N ASP A 202 22.87 -4.91 -1.00
CA ASP A 202 23.62 -4.81 0.26
C ASP A 202 23.62 -3.37 0.80
N ASP A 203 23.54 -2.37 -0.10
CA ASP A 203 23.44 -0.95 0.20
C ASP A 203 22.13 -0.57 0.94
N TRP A 204 21.13 -1.44 0.94
CA TRP A 204 19.90 -1.25 1.72
C TRP A 204 20.04 -1.67 3.19
N ALA A 205 21.16 -2.30 3.57
CA ALA A 205 21.43 -2.62 4.98
C ALA A 205 21.63 -1.35 5.83
N ASP A 206 22.05 -0.26 5.19
CA ASP A 206 22.30 1.02 5.84
C ASP A 206 21.00 1.79 6.09
N ASP A 207 20.97 2.57 7.15
CA ASP A 207 19.81 3.39 7.53
C ASP A 207 19.49 4.50 6.51
N PHE A 208 20.42 4.81 5.61
CA PHE A 208 20.23 5.84 4.57
C PHE A 208 19.07 5.51 3.61
N ALA A 209 19.00 4.27 3.12
CA ALA A 209 17.92 3.86 2.21
C ALA A 209 16.56 3.90 2.92
N VAL A 210 16.54 3.48 4.19
CA VAL A 210 15.35 3.48 5.05
C VAL A 210 14.87 4.90 5.31
N HIS A 211 15.79 5.83 5.59
CA HIS A 211 15.47 7.22 5.82
C HIS A 211 14.81 7.85 4.58
N ILE A 212 15.36 7.62 3.39
CA ILE A 212 14.76 8.07 2.12
C ILE A 212 13.33 7.53 1.98
N LEU A 213 13.12 6.23 2.20
CA LEU A 213 11.79 5.65 2.07
C LEU A 213 10.82 6.18 3.13
N ALA A 214 11.28 6.40 4.36
CA ALA A 214 10.47 6.95 5.43
C ALA A 214 10.00 8.39 5.13
N GLU A 215 10.88 9.23 4.57
CA GLU A 215 10.51 10.58 4.11
C GLU A 215 9.45 10.53 3.00
N ILE A 216 9.63 9.63 2.03
CA ILE A 216 8.67 9.44 0.93
C ILE A 216 7.35 8.89 1.47
N ALA A 217 7.39 7.91 2.38
CA ALA A 217 6.21 7.31 3.01
C ALA A 217 5.39 8.34 3.80
N GLN A 218 6.06 9.28 4.49
CA GLN A 218 5.39 10.39 5.15
C GLN A 218 4.69 11.31 4.13
N THR A 219 5.39 11.65 3.05
CA THR A 219 4.84 12.51 1.98
C THR A 219 3.63 11.85 1.29
N ILE A 220 3.71 10.53 1.05
CA ILE A 220 2.59 9.73 0.54
C ILE A 220 1.41 9.78 1.50
N MET A 221 1.66 9.65 2.80
CA MET A 221 0.60 9.71 3.81
C MET A 221 -0.06 11.09 3.88
N ASP A 222 0.72 12.16 3.84
CA ASP A 222 0.20 13.53 3.81
C ASP A 222 -0.70 13.74 2.59
N HIS A 223 -0.30 13.21 1.42
CA HIS A 223 -1.10 13.24 0.19
C HIS A 223 -2.40 12.43 0.31
N ILE A 224 -2.33 11.20 0.85
CA ILE A 224 -3.51 10.35 1.07
C ILE A 224 -4.50 11.03 2.03
N GLU A 225 -4.02 11.66 3.11
CA GLU A 225 -4.84 12.40 4.06
C GLU A 225 -5.48 13.65 3.42
N LEU A 226 -4.74 14.36 2.56
CA LEU A 226 -5.26 15.49 1.79
C LEU A 226 -6.39 15.08 0.84
N VAL A 227 -6.17 14.06 0.02
CA VAL A 227 -7.19 13.54 -0.93
C VAL A 227 -8.44 13.10 -0.18
N LYS A 228 -8.25 12.43 0.95
CA LYS A 228 -9.36 12.04 1.83
C LYS A 228 -10.16 13.24 2.34
N MET A 229 -9.48 14.27 2.83
CA MET A 229 -10.13 15.49 3.31
C MET A 229 -10.90 16.19 2.19
N GLN A 230 -10.34 16.26 0.98
CA GLN A 230 -11.00 16.83 -0.20
C GLN A 230 -12.29 16.09 -0.57
N GLU A 231 -12.27 14.76 -0.61
CA GLU A 231 -13.46 13.97 -0.92
C GLU A 231 -14.53 14.12 0.17
N GLN A 232 -14.12 14.18 1.45
CA GLN A 232 -15.04 14.45 2.55
C GLN A 232 -15.70 15.83 2.42
N HIS A 233 -14.91 16.85 2.11
CA HIS A 233 -15.42 18.21 1.88
C HIS A 233 -16.41 18.23 0.72
N HIS A 234 -16.05 17.62 -0.41
CA HIS A 234 -16.90 17.57 -1.60
C HIS A 234 -18.20 16.81 -1.34
N ARG A 235 -18.16 15.73 -0.55
CA ARG A 235 -19.35 14.99 -0.13
C ARG A 235 -20.27 15.86 0.74
N LEU A 236 -19.72 16.65 1.66
CA LEU A 236 -20.50 17.57 2.50
C LEU A 236 -21.15 18.68 1.66
N GLU A 237 -20.42 19.29 0.74
CA GLU A 237 -20.97 20.30 -0.18
C GLU A 237 -22.13 19.73 -1.02
N ARG A 238 -21.97 18.52 -1.55
CA ARG A 238 -23.06 17.83 -2.29
C ARG A 238 -24.30 17.62 -1.43
N LEU A 239 -24.14 17.28 -0.15
CA LEU A 239 -25.26 17.11 0.78
C LEU A 239 -25.95 18.45 1.09
N LEU A 240 -25.17 19.50 1.35
CA LEU A 240 -25.69 20.84 1.58
C LEU A 240 -26.44 21.38 0.37
N ASN A 241 -25.90 21.22 -0.83
CA ASN A 241 -26.56 21.63 -2.07
C ASN A 241 -27.89 20.90 -2.27
N LYS A 242 -27.94 19.58 -1.99
CA LYS A 242 -29.20 18.81 -2.04
C LYS A 242 -30.24 19.32 -1.04
N LEU A 243 -29.82 19.66 0.18
CA LEU A 243 -30.71 20.23 1.20
C LEU A 243 -31.24 21.62 0.80
N CYS A 244 -30.40 22.47 0.21
CA CYS A 244 -30.81 23.78 -0.31
C CYS A 244 -31.86 23.64 -1.43
N VAL A 245 -31.65 22.72 -2.38
CA VAL A 245 -32.61 22.44 -3.46
C VAL A 245 -33.93 21.89 -2.90
N PHE A 246 -33.87 21.00 -1.92
CA PHE A 246 -35.06 20.46 -1.26
C PHE A 246 -35.88 21.55 -0.57
N ARG A 247 -35.23 22.40 0.23
CA ARG A 247 -35.89 23.53 0.91
C ARG A 247 -36.47 24.53 -0.08
N ALA A 248 -35.79 24.79 -1.20
CA ALA A 248 -36.31 25.66 -2.26
C ALA A 248 -37.58 25.10 -2.92
N ARG A 249 -37.66 23.77 -3.09
CA ARG A 249 -38.86 23.08 -3.60
C ARG A 249 -40.03 23.11 -2.60
N GLU A 250 -39.76 22.96 -1.31
CA GLU A 250 -40.80 23.10 -0.27
C GLU A 250 -41.35 24.53 -0.15
N ALA A 251 -40.47 25.53 -0.32
CA ALA A 251 -40.87 26.94 -0.25
C ALA A 251 -41.64 27.41 -1.50
N ASN A 252 -41.61 26.66 -2.60
CA ASN A 252 -42.27 27.07 -3.85
C ASN A 252 -42.81 25.85 -4.64
N PRO A 253 -43.92 25.23 -4.19
CA PRO A 253 -44.42 23.96 -4.74
C PRO A 253 -45.01 24.04 -6.15
N HIS A 254 -45.10 25.23 -6.76
CA HIS A 254 -45.74 25.47 -8.08
C HIS A 254 -44.78 25.86 -9.21
N VAL A 255 -43.46 25.74 -9.04
CA VAL A 255 -42.49 26.04 -10.10
C VAL A 255 -42.01 24.74 -10.75
N GLU A 256 -42.48 24.46 -11.98
CA GLU A 256 -41.91 23.42 -12.83
C GLU A 256 -40.45 23.74 -13.21
N PRO A 257 -39.61 22.71 -13.45
CA PRO A 257 -38.17 22.91 -13.60
C PRO A 257 -37.86 23.54 -14.96
N GLU A 258 -37.72 24.87 -15.03
CA GLU A 258 -36.97 25.47 -16.12
C GLU A 258 -35.49 25.09 -16.01
N PHE A 259 -34.99 24.53 -17.10
CA PHE A 259 -33.61 24.12 -17.32
C PHE A 259 -32.62 25.25 -17.03
N PHE A 260 -32.00 25.23 -15.85
CA PHE A 260 -30.74 25.95 -15.65
C PHE A 260 -29.60 25.12 -16.27
N PHE A 261 -29.37 25.32 -17.57
CA PHE A 261 -28.05 25.11 -18.16
C PHE A 261 -27.17 26.28 -17.71
N ILE A 262 -26.21 26.01 -16.83
CA ILE A 262 -25.10 26.94 -16.58
C ILE A 262 -23.91 26.40 -17.37
N VAL A 263 -23.47 27.23 -18.33
CA VAL A 263 -22.26 27.09 -19.16
C VAL A 263 -21.01 27.17 -18.29
#